data_AF-A0A5E7FTN7-F1
#
_entry.id   AF-A0A5E7FTN7-F1
#
_cell.length_a   1.000
_cell.length_b   1.000
_cell.length_c   1.000
_cell.angle_alpha   90.00
_cell.angle_beta   90.00
_cell.angle_gamma   90.00
#
_symmetry.space_group_name_H-M   'P 1'
#
loop_
_entity.id
_entity.type
_entity.pdbx_description
1 polymer ?
#
loop_
_entity_poly.entity_id
_entity_poly.type
_entity_poly.pdbx_seq_one_letter_code
_entity_poly.pdbx_strand_id
1 'polypeptide(L)'
;MNIGVAYDSSAVDDKDRTVDNLMGDTWRLVTGFSYAVDDSLDLHMSYTLVWLGDMDVQQTKSRSGGTVSGGYSAAALHVVGGGAVWRF
;
A
#
# COMPACT_ATOMS: atom_id res chain seq x y z
N MET A 1 20.82 -5.94 4.87
CA MET A 1 19.91 -4.89 4.36
C MET A 1 19.22 -5.43 3.12
N ASN A 2 17.91 -5.29 3.03
CA ASN A 2 17.08 -5.72 1.90
C ASN A 2 16.31 -4.53 1.34
N ILE A 3 16.21 -4.44 0.01
CA ILE A 3 15.40 -3.46 -0.70
C ILE A 3 14.59 -4.21 -1.75
N GLY A 4 13.31 -3.88 -1.87
CA GLY A 4 12.39 -4.48 -2.85
C GLY A 4 11.45 -3.44 -3.43
N VAL A 5 11.07 -3.62 -4.69
CA VAL A 5 10.01 -2.86 -5.35
C VAL A 5 9.01 -3.84 -5.93
N ALA A 6 7.73 -3.57 -5.77
CA ALA A 6 6.66 -4.30 -6.42
C ALA A 6 5.68 -3.31 -7.05
N TYR A 7 5.19 -3.64 -8.23
CA TYR A 7 4.16 -2.90 -8.94
C TYR A 7 2.92 -3.79 -9.03
N ASP A 8 1.79 -3.27 -8.55
CA ASP A 8 0.49 -3.93 -8.65
C ASP A 8 -0.35 -3.12 -9.65
N SER A 9 -0.55 -3.67 -10.85
CA SER A 9 -1.40 -3.07 -11.88
C SER A 9 -2.85 -3.14 -11.46
N SER A 10 -3.62 -2.06 -11.63
CA SER A 10 -5.05 -2.04 -11.36
C SER A 10 -5.79 -3.15 -12.13
N ALA A 11 -6.68 -3.85 -11.44
CA ALA A 11 -7.52 -4.91 -12.02
C ALA A 11 -8.75 -4.35 -12.79
N VAL A 12 -8.85 -3.03 -12.95
CA VAL A 12 -9.99 -2.32 -13.54
C VAL A 12 -9.51 -1.09 -14.32
N ASP A 13 -10.09 -0.84 -15.50
CA ASP A 13 -9.86 0.41 -16.24
C ASP A 13 -10.50 1.59 -15.49
N ASP A 14 -9.88 2.78 -15.55
CA ASP A 14 -10.28 4.01 -14.83
C ASP A 14 -11.77 4.41 -14.97
N LYS A 15 -12.43 3.96 -16.04
CA LYS A 15 -13.83 4.21 -16.38
C LYS A 15 -14.86 3.46 -15.52
N ASP A 16 -14.45 2.44 -14.75
CA ASP A 16 -15.34 1.59 -13.96
C ASP A 16 -15.13 1.72 -12.43
N ARG A 17 -14.37 2.73 -11.97
CA ARG A 17 -14.11 2.97 -10.54
C ARG A 17 -15.39 3.36 -9.78
N THR A 18 -15.82 2.49 -8.88
CA THR A 18 -16.93 2.71 -7.93
C THR A 18 -16.36 3.02 -6.54
N VAL A 19 -17.06 3.84 -5.75
CA VAL A 19 -16.68 4.35 -4.40
C VAL A 19 -16.34 3.23 -3.41
N ASP A 20 -16.82 2.01 -3.66
CA ASP A 20 -16.63 0.86 -2.78
C ASP A 20 -15.31 0.10 -3.04
N ASN A 21 -14.61 0.34 -4.16
CA ASN A 21 -13.35 -0.35 -4.48
C ASN A 21 -12.29 0.63 -5.03
N LEU A 22 -11.62 1.32 -4.11
CA LEU A 22 -10.49 2.22 -4.38
C LEU A 22 -9.23 1.41 -4.76
N MET A 23 -9.23 0.75 -5.91
CA MET A 23 -8.05 0.09 -6.47
C MET A 23 -7.58 0.87 -7.70
N GLY A 24 -6.61 1.76 -7.50
CA GLY A 24 -5.77 2.32 -8.57
C GLY A 24 -4.42 1.58 -8.65
N ASP A 25 -3.61 1.91 -9.66
CA ASP A 25 -2.24 1.39 -9.80
C ASP A 25 -1.44 1.68 -8.52
N THR A 26 -0.79 0.65 -7.98
CA THR A 26 -0.14 0.73 -6.66
C THR A 26 1.33 0.37 -6.75
N TRP A 27 2.19 1.26 -6.27
CA TRP A 27 3.62 1.01 -6.11
C TRP A 27 3.93 0.63 -4.68
N ARG A 28 4.67 -0.46 -4.47
CA ARG A 28 5.17 -0.87 -3.15
C ARG A 28 6.68 -0.79 -3.12
N LEU A 29 7.20 0.04 -2.23
CA LEU A 29 8.62 0.23 -1.97
C LEU A 29 8.92 -0.35 -0.59
N VAL A 30 9.72 -1.40 -0.55
CA VAL A 30 10.07 -2.12 0.66
C VAL A 30 11.55 -1.92 0.97
N THR A 31 11.87 -1.63 2.22
CA THR A 31 13.23 -1.66 2.74
C THR A 31 13.25 -2.36 4.09
N GLY A 32 14.37 -2.97 4.44
CA GLY A 32 14.52 -3.62 5.73
C GLY A 32 15.96 -3.94 6.05
N PHE A 33 16.17 -4.28 7.31
CA PHE A 33 17.44 -4.77 7.80
C PHE A 33 17.22 -5.86 8.84
N SER A 34 18.20 -6.76 8.92
CA SER A 34 18.29 -7.76 9.97
C SER A 34 19.61 -7.59 10.68
N TYR A 35 19.60 -7.81 11.99
CA TYR A 35 20.73 -7.66 12.88
C TYR A 35 20.81 -8.87 13.81
N ALA A 36 21.90 -9.63 13.70
CA ALA A 36 22.23 -10.70 14.63
C ALA A 36 22.76 -10.09 15.91
N VAL A 37 22.00 -10.24 17.00
CA VAL A 37 22.42 -9.78 18.33
C VAL A 37 23.47 -10.73 18.90
N ASP A 38 23.25 -12.02 18.72
CA ASP A 38 24.15 -13.11 19.07
C ASP A 38 23.84 -14.35 18.21
N ASP A 39 24.58 -15.46 18.40
CA ASP A 39 24.40 -16.70 17.63
C ASP A 39 23.01 -17.35 17.82
N SER A 40 22.28 -16.95 18.85
CA SER A 40 20.95 -17.45 19.20
C SER A 40 19.83 -16.48 18.82
N LEU A 41 20.09 -15.19 18.67
CA LEU A 41 19.06 -14.16 18.50
C LEU A 41 19.32 -13.26 17.28
N ASP A 42 18.36 -13.26 16.36
CA ASP A 42 18.30 -12.40 15.19
C ASP A 42 17.10 -11.46 15.26
N LEU A 43 17.32 -10.16 15.09
CA LEU A 43 16.26 -9.16 14.96
C LEU A 43 16.08 -8.76 13.50
N HIS A 44 14.84 -8.52 13.08
CA HIS A 44 14.53 -7.99 11.76
C HIS A 44 13.54 -6.85 11.83
N MET A 45 13.73 -5.86 10.96
CA MET A 45 12.86 -4.71 10.82
C MET A 45 12.63 -4.43 9.34
N SER A 46 11.39 -4.12 8.98
CA SER A 46 10.97 -3.79 7.63
C SER A 46 10.05 -2.57 7.63
N TYR A 47 10.14 -1.82 6.54
CA TYR A 47 9.29 -0.70 6.24
C TYR A 47 8.82 -0.84 4.79
N THR A 48 7.52 -0.72 4.58
CA THR A 48 6.91 -0.74 3.26
C THR A 48 6.09 0.52 3.07
N LEU A 49 6.46 1.30 2.05
CA LEU A 49 5.63 2.37 1.52
C LEU A 49 4.79 1.81 0.38
N VAL A 50 3.47 1.88 0.53
CA VAL A 50 2.52 1.60 -0.54
C VAL A 50 2.00 2.94 -1.03
N TRP A 51 2.34 3.29 -2.26
CA TRP A 51 1.90 4.50 -2.92
C TRP A 51 0.73 4.19 -3.85
N LEU A 52 -0.43 4.78 -3.56
CA LEU A 52 -1.67 4.57 -4.30
C LEU A 52 -1.92 5.70 -5.33
N GLY A 53 -1.13 6.79 -5.26
CA GLY A 53 -1.23 7.91 -6.18
C GLY A 53 -2.43 8.82 -5.92
N ASP A 54 -2.78 9.60 -6.96
CA ASP A 54 -3.95 10.46 -6.94
C ASP A 54 -5.19 9.64 -7.31
N MET A 55 -6.19 9.65 -6.42
CA MET A 55 -7.45 8.95 -6.62
C MET A 55 -8.58 9.96 -6.78
N ASP A 56 -8.94 10.27 -8.03
CA ASP A 56 -10.16 10.99 -8.34
C ASP A 56 -11.38 10.07 -8.18
N VAL A 57 -12.37 10.53 -7.42
CA VAL A 57 -13.64 9.83 -7.18
C VAL A 57 -14.76 10.68 -7.74
N GLN A 58 -15.39 10.19 -8.81
CA GLN A 58 -16.60 10.77 -9.35
C GLN A 58 -17.67 9.68 -9.44
N GLN A 59 -18.56 9.64 -8.45
CA GLN A 59 -19.69 8.70 -8.47
C GLN A 59 -21.01 9.44 -8.50
N THR A 60 -21.82 9.12 -9.50
CA THR A 60 -23.19 9.62 -9.62
C THR A 60 -24.15 8.52 -9.22
N LYS A 61 -24.97 8.75 -8.19
CA LYS A 61 -25.94 7.78 -7.70
C LYS A 61 -27.13 7.73 -8.68
N SER A 62 -27.27 6.63 -9.40
CA SER A 62 -28.32 6.42 -10.42
C SER A 62 -29.76 6.58 -9.90
N ARG A 63 -29.99 6.37 -8.59
CA ARG A 63 -31.32 6.41 -7.96
C ARG A 63 -31.76 7.78 -7.44
N SER A 64 -30.83 8.69 -7.14
CA SER A 64 -31.13 9.98 -6.51
C SER A 64 -30.54 11.18 -7.25
N GLY A 65 -29.79 10.96 -8.34
CA GLY A 65 -29.19 12.02 -9.15
C GLY A 65 -28.09 12.82 -8.45
N GLY A 66 -27.71 12.45 -7.22
CA GLY A 66 -26.65 13.12 -6.48
C GLY A 66 -25.27 12.66 -6.96
N THR A 67 -24.42 13.62 -7.31
CA THR A 67 -23.01 13.40 -7.66
C THR A 67 -22.14 13.74 -6.45
N VAL A 68 -21.26 12.81 -6.07
CA VAL A 68 -20.14 13.08 -5.17
C VAL A 68 -18.90 13.17 -6.03
N SER A 69 -18.27 14.34 -6.02
CA SER A 69 -17.02 14.63 -6.72
C SER A 69 -15.99 15.11 -5.72
N GLY A 70 -14.85 14.42 -5.66
CA GLY A 70 -13.70 14.78 -4.84
C GLY A 70 -12.48 13.95 -5.23
N GLY A 71 -11.29 14.42 -4.90
CA GLY A 71 -10.04 13.71 -5.19
C GLY A 71 -9.22 13.56 -3.91
N TYR A 72 -8.67 12.36 -3.70
CA TYR A 72 -7.59 12.16 -2.73
C TYR A 72 -6.27 12.29 -3.46
N SER A 73 -5.59 13.41 -3.26
CA SER A 73 -4.23 13.61 -3.78
C SER A 73 -3.21 12.89 -2.90
N ALA A 74 -2.24 12.20 -3.50
CA ALA A 74 -1.10 11.59 -2.83
C ALA A 74 -1.44 10.56 -1.74
N ALA A 75 -2.39 9.65 -2.00
CA ALA A 75 -2.73 8.61 -1.04
C ALA A 75 -1.58 7.59 -0.89
N ALA A 76 -1.20 7.33 0.36
CA ALA A 76 -0.16 6.36 0.68
C ALA A 76 -0.47 5.61 1.99
N LEU A 77 -0.03 4.35 2.05
CA LEU A 77 -0.01 3.56 3.28
C LEU A 77 1.43 3.31 3.71
N HIS A 78 1.69 3.54 4.98
CA HIS A 78 2.97 3.30 5.62
C HIS A 78 2.84 2.07 6.51
N VAL A 79 3.56 0.99 6.18
CA VAL A 79 3.54 -0.25 6.95
C VAL A 79 4.91 -0.45 7.58
N VAL A 80 4.93 -0.64 8.90
CA VAL A 80 6.14 -0.95 9.67
C VAL A 80 5.98 -2.36 10.23
N GLY A 81 6.98 -3.20 10.04
CA GLY A 81 7.01 -4.57 10.54
C GLY A 81 8.34 -4.87 11.21
N GLY A 82 8.33 -5.81 12.13
CA GLY A 82 9.55 -6.29 12.75
C GLY A 82 9.30 -7.55 13.57
N GLY A 83 10.38 -8.24 13.90
CA GLY A 83 10.31 -9.47 14.67
C GLY A 83 11.68 -9.97 15.08
N ALA A 84 11.66 -11.08 15.82
CA ALA A 84 12.84 -11.73 16.34
C ALA A 84 12.80 -13.22 16.02
N VAL A 85 13.95 -13.79 15.67
CA VAL A 85 14.15 -15.23 15.56
C VAL A 85 15.08 -15.64 16.69
N TRP A 86 14.60 -16.53 17.55
CA TRP A 86 15.40 -17.10 18.63
C TRP A 86 15.63 -18.59 18.37
N ARG A 87 16.88 -19.03 18.53
CA ARG A 87 17.37 -20.39 18.32
C ARG A 87 17.97 -20.90 19.62
N PHE A 88 17.62 -22.13 19.98
CA PHE A 88 18.05 -22.81 21.22
C PHE A 88 18.79 -24.10 20.88
#